data_AF-A0A372F3S4-F1
#
_entry.id   AF-A0A372F3S4-F1
#
_cell.length_a   1.000
_cell.length_b   1.000
_cell.length_c   1.000
_cell.angle_alpha   90.00
_cell.angle_beta   90.00
_cell.angle_gamma   90.00
#
_symmetry.space_group_name_H-M   'P 1'
#
loop_
_entity.id
_entity.type
_entity.pdbx_description
1 polymer ?
#
loop_
_entity_poly.entity_id
_entity_poly.type
_entity_poly.pdbx_seq_one_letter_code
_entity_poly.pdbx_strand_id
1 'polypeptide(L)'
;MNIKPYLQLTRPANIITAISDILAGIAIAGFSFSLEQIDIWKALFLCISTIGLYGGGIVFNDIFDLELDCVERPERVIPSGKVSKENAIVFGISLLAVGVIAAWINSPLSAGIALLVAICALFYDKIGKHHTFFGPINMGLCRGGNLILGMSIIENAIPEWGLISILPICYIAAITMISRGEVHGGNKNTLYFAAFLYISVSSCQLYVSFILGNILFAVAFVALHIYLIFKPLLGAINNPIGPNIVKAVKAGVLSLIVMNAAWVSVSGNIIFALAVLCLLPISIRLAKLFAVT
;
A
#
# COMPACT_ATOMS: atom_id res chain seq x y z
N MET A 1 3.28 28.72 -10.55
CA MET A 1 3.62 27.67 -9.56
C MET A 1 4.13 26.45 -10.32
N ASN A 2 5.35 25.97 -10.04
CA ASN A 2 5.85 24.77 -10.71
C ASN A 2 5.16 23.55 -10.06
N ILE A 3 4.40 22.77 -10.83
CA ILE A 3 3.61 21.63 -10.32
C ILE A 3 4.51 20.42 -10.04
N LYS A 4 5.64 20.31 -10.75
CA LYS A 4 6.53 19.15 -10.69
C LYS A 4 7.06 18.84 -9.28
N PRO A 5 7.51 19.81 -8.47
CA PRO A 5 7.91 19.57 -7.09
C PRO A 5 6.79 19.01 -6.19
N TYR A 6 5.55 19.47 -6.38
CA TYR A 6 4.40 18.95 -5.62
C TYR A 6 4.09 17.50 -6.00
N LEU A 7 4.18 17.15 -7.30
CA LEU A 7 4.06 15.76 -7.74
C LEU A 7 5.22 14.88 -7.25
N GLN A 8 6.42 15.44 -7.07
CA GLN A 8 7.54 14.70 -6.48
C GLN A 8 7.28 14.36 -5.00
N LEU A 9 6.68 15.28 -4.24
CA LEU A 9 6.32 15.03 -2.83
C LEU A 9 5.35 13.86 -2.66
N THR A 10 4.41 13.66 -3.59
CA THR A 10 3.38 12.61 -3.44
C THR A 10 3.84 11.21 -3.85
N ARG A 11 5.08 11.05 -4.35
CA ARG A 11 5.67 9.79 -4.84
C ARG A 11 4.66 8.93 -5.65
N PRO A 12 4.27 9.36 -6.86
CA PRO A 12 3.11 8.82 -7.58
C PRO A 12 3.14 7.30 -7.82
N ALA A 13 4.33 6.71 -7.95
CA ALA A 13 4.48 5.26 -8.10
C ALA A 13 3.86 4.47 -6.93
N ASN A 14 3.97 5.01 -5.72
CA ASN A 14 3.46 4.37 -4.51
C ASN A 14 1.96 4.63 -4.33
N ILE A 15 1.43 5.74 -4.84
CA ILE A 15 -0.02 5.98 -4.89
C ILE A 15 -0.72 4.90 -5.72
N ILE A 16 -0.11 4.45 -6.81
CA ILE A 16 -0.67 3.36 -7.63
C ILE A 16 -0.83 2.06 -6.83
N THR A 17 0.09 1.76 -5.92
CA THR A 17 -0.07 0.58 -5.05
C THR A 17 -1.23 0.78 -4.06
N ALA A 18 -1.48 2.00 -3.57
CA ALA A 18 -2.63 2.31 -2.72
C ALA A 18 -3.98 2.17 -3.44
N ILE A 19 -4.06 2.59 -4.71
CA ILE A 19 -5.22 2.36 -5.57
C ILE A 19 -5.50 0.85 -5.70
N SER A 20 -4.46 0.02 -5.85
CA SER A 20 -4.67 -1.43 -5.95
C SER A 20 -5.29 -2.05 -4.70
N ASP A 21 -5.11 -1.49 -3.49
CA ASP A 21 -5.82 -1.99 -2.29
C ASP A 21 -7.31 -1.70 -2.38
N ILE A 22 -7.69 -0.48 -2.78
CA ILE A 22 -9.10 -0.11 -2.90
C ILE A 22 -9.79 -1.08 -3.86
N LEU A 23 -9.17 -1.33 -5.01
CA LEU A 23 -9.71 -2.25 -6.01
C LEU A 23 -9.79 -3.70 -5.50
N ALA A 24 -8.80 -4.16 -4.72
CA ALA A 24 -8.86 -5.46 -4.06
C ALA A 24 -9.98 -5.53 -3.00
N GLY A 25 -10.16 -4.47 -2.21
CA GLY A 25 -11.24 -4.38 -1.22
C GLY A 25 -12.61 -4.43 -1.86
N ILE A 26 -12.81 -3.70 -2.97
CA ILE A 26 -14.04 -3.75 -3.77
C ILE A 26 -14.27 -5.19 -4.29
N ALA A 27 -13.25 -5.87 -4.79
CA ALA A 27 -13.38 -7.24 -5.27
C ALA A 27 -13.69 -8.25 -4.15
N ILE A 28 -13.14 -8.05 -2.95
CA ILE A 28 -13.43 -8.87 -1.76
C ILE A 28 -14.88 -8.70 -1.33
N ALA A 29 -15.43 -7.49 -1.37
CA ALA A 29 -16.86 -7.29 -1.17
C ALA A 29 -17.69 -8.10 -2.19
N GLY A 30 -17.14 -8.33 -3.38
CA GLY A 30 -17.70 -9.17 -4.43
C GLY A 30 -17.80 -10.67 -4.11
N PHE A 31 -17.21 -11.15 -3.01
CA PHE A 31 -17.24 -12.57 -2.66
C PHE A 31 -18.63 -13.05 -2.22
N SER A 32 -19.35 -12.20 -1.48
CA SER A 32 -20.71 -12.47 -1.02
C SER A 32 -21.77 -11.60 -1.70
N PHE A 33 -21.37 -10.48 -2.30
CA PHE A 33 -22.29 -9.47 -2.82
C PHE A 33 -22.06 -9.22 -4.31
N SER A 34 -23.14 -8.98 -5.08
CA SER A 34 -22.99 -8.68 -6.51
C SER A 34 -22.38 -7.30 -6.72
N LEU A 35 -21.33 -7.24 -7.56
CA LEU A 35 -20.69 -5.99 -7.97
C LEU A 35 -21.42 -5.31 -9.14
N GLU A 36 -22.42 -5.96 -9.76
CA GLU A 36 -23.10 -5.44 -10.96
C GLU A 36 -23.87 -4.14 -10.71
N GLN A 37 -24.27 -3.90 -9.46
CA GLN A 37 -25.01 -2.71 -9.05
C GLN A 37 -24.12 -1.61 -8.46
N ILE A 38 -22.80 -1.82 -8.42
CA ILE A 38 -21.88 -0.80 -7.92
C ILE A 38 -21.77 0.33 -8.94
N ASP A 39 -22.11 1.53 -8.49
CA ASP A 39 -21.84 2.75 -9.24
C ASP A 39 -20.33 2.97 -9.40
N ILE A 40 -19.86 3.01 -10.64
CA ILE A 40 -18.45 3.25 -10.97
C ILE A 40 -17.93 4.55 -10.34
N TRP A 41 -18.79 5.57 -10.18
CA TRP A 41 -18.41 6.82 -9.54
C TRP A 41 -18.05 6.62 -8.07
N LYS A 42 -18.74 5.73 -7.36
CA LYS A 42 -18.40 5.37 -5.98
C LYS A 42 -17.02 4.73 -5.90
N ALA A 43 -16.70 3.80 -6.81
CA ALA A 43 -15.37 3.21 -6.87
C ALA A 43 -14.27 4.25 -7.17
N LEU A 44 -14.55 5.18 -8.10
CA LEU A 44 -13.64 6.29 -8.42
C LEU A 44 -13.42 7.22 -7.22
N PHE A 45 -14.45 7.55 -6.45
CA PHE A 45 -14.30 8.38 -5.25
C PHE A 45 -13.47 7.70 -4.15
N LEU A 46 -13.58 6.38 -3.97
CA LEU A 46 -12.68 5.65 -3.07
C LEU A 46 -11.23 5.63 -3.59
N CYS A 47 -11.03 5.59 -4.91
CA CYS A 47 -9.69 5.75 -5.50
C CYS A 47 -9.14 7.16 -5.27
N ILE A 48 -9.95 8.21 -5.44
CA ILE A 48 -9.58 9.60 -5.10
C ILE A 48 -9.26 9.70 -3.60
N SER A 49 -10.04 9.01 -2.76
CA SER A 49 -9.82 8.97 -1.33
C SER A 49 -8.41 8.48 -1.00
N THR A 50 -8.03 7.30 -1.50
CA THR A 50 -6.69 6.74 -1.23
C THR A 50 -5.56 7.56 -1.83
N ILE A 51 -5.76 8.20 -3.00
CA ILE A 51 -4.79 9.14 -3.58
C ILE A 51 -4.52 10.30 -2.62
N GLY A 52 -5.58 10.89 -2.05
CA GLY A 52 -5.49 11.96 -1.06
C GLY A 52 -4.85 11.52 0.25
N LEU A 53 -5.31 10.39 0.81
CA LEU A 53 -4.78 9.84 2.07
C LEU A 53 -3.30 9.49 1.96
N TYR A 54 -2.92 8.74 0.92
CA TYR A 54 -1.55 8.28 0.74
C TYR A 54 -0.62 9.44 0.34
N GLY A 55 -1.07 10.33 -0.55
CA GLY A 55 -0.32 11.51 -0.94
C GLY A 55 -0.10 12.47 0.24
N GLY A 56 -1.15 12.72 1.03
CA GLY A 56 -1.07 13.54 2.23
C GLY A 56 -0.15 12.94 3.30
N GLY A 57 -0.25 11.62 3.53
CA GLY A 57 0.65 10.89 4.42
C GLY A 57 2.12 11.06 4.04
N ILE A 58 2.48 10.84 2.76
CA ILE A 58 3.88 11.03 2.33
C ILE A 58 4.35 12.49 2.51
N VAL A 59 3.50 13.46 2.18
CA VAL A 59 3.86 14.88 2.36
C VAL A 59 4.17 15.15 3.84
N PHE A 60 3.37 14.63 4.76
CA PHE A 60 3.62 14.75 6.19
C PHE A 60 4.84 13.96 6.67
N ASN A 61 5.13 12.81 6.08
CA ASN A 61 6.37 12.07 6.31
C ASN A 61 7.59 12.96 6.06
N ASP A 62 7.66 13.60 4.88
CA ASP A 62 8.75 14.53 4.52
C ASP A 62 8.77 15.79 5.44
N ILE A 63 7.62 16.27 5.90
CA ILE A 63 7.56 17.42 6.83
C ILE A 63 8.11 17.05 8.21
N PHE A 64 7.77 15.87 8.75
CA PHE A 64 8.26 15.41 10.04
C PHE A 64 9.74 15.02 9.99
N ASP A 65 10.24 14.57 8.83
CA ASP A 65 11.66 14.26 8.61
C ASP A 65 12.51 15.46 8.19
N LEU A 66 11.93 16.67 8.07
CA LEU A 66 12.62 17.84 7.52
C LEU A 66 13.99 18.13 8.18
N GLU A 67 14.08 18.08 9.50
CA GLU A 67 15.34 18.34 10.21
C GLU A 67 16.42 17.31 9.88
N LEU A 68 16.03 16.03 9.80
CA LEU A 68 16.92 14.93 9.43
C LEU A 68 17.33 15.04 7.95
N ASP A 69 16.36 15.31 7.08
CA ASP A 69 16.56 15.41 5.64
C ASP A 69 17.44 16.60 5.25
N CYS A 70 17.43 17.70 6.02
CA CYS A 70 18.38 18.79 5.83
C CYS A 70 19.85 18.35 5.99
N VAL A 71 20.12 17.31 6.78
CA VAL A 71 21.46 16.77 7.01
C VAL A 71 21.76 15.61 6.06
N GLU A 72 20.85 14.63 5.96
CA GLU A 72 21.11 13.39 5.23
C GLU A 72 20.81 13.47 3.73
N ARG A 73 19.83 14.29 3.33
CA ARG A 73 19.27 14.34 1.96
C ARG A 73 18.84 15.75 1.54
N PRO A 74 19.78 16.72 1.52
CA PRO A 74 19.47 18.13 1.25
C PRO A 74 18.89 18.39 -0.15
N GLU A 75 19.00 17.43 -1.07
CA GLU A 75 18.45 17.48 -2.42
C GLU A 75 16.91 17.31 -2.49
N ARG A 76 16.28 16.81 -1.41
CA ARG A 76 14.82 16.60 -1.30
C ARG A 76 14.04 17.91 -1.43
N VAL A 77 12.76 17.79 -1.79
CA VAL A 77 11.93 18.92 -2.25
C VAL A 77 11.78 20.02 -1.19
N ILE A 78 11.53 19.66 0.08
CA ILE A 78 11.34 20.63 1.17
C ILE A 78 12.70 21.21 1.64
N PRO A 79 13.73 20.39 1.97
CA PRO A 79 15.05 20.92 2.35
C PRO A 79 15.69 21.82 1.29
N SER A 80 15.55 21.46 0.01
CA SER A 80 16.12 22.24 -1.09
C SER A 80 15.33 23.52 -1.41
N GLY A 81 14.27 23.85 -0.65
CA GLY A 81 13.45 25.04 -0.83
C GLY A 81 12.61 25.07 -2.11
N LYS A 82 12.46 23.96 -2.85
CA LYS A 82 11.61 23.90 -4.07
C LYS A 82 10.13 24.08 -3.73
N VAL A 83 9.73 23.67 -2.53
CA VAL A 83 8.43 23.95 -1.90
C VAL A 83 8.71 24.36 -0.46
N SER A 84 8.14 25.48 0.00
CA SER A 84 8.29 25.91 1.39
C SER A 84 7.55 24.97 2.34
N LYS A 85 7.99 24.93 3.61
CA LYS A 85 7.36 24.10 4.65
C LYS A 85 5.86 24.42 4.81
N GLU A 86 5.49 25.70 4.79
CA GLU A 86 4.10 26.16 4.94
C GLU A 86 3.24 25.66 3.78
N ASN A 87 3.76 25.75 2.55
CA ASN A 87 3.08 25.26 1.36
C ASN A 87 2.95 23.73 1.36
N ALA A 88 3.96 23.01 1.85
CA ALA A 88 3.88 21.56 2.02
C ALA A 88 2.80 21.18 3.05
N ILE A 89 2.71 21.89 4.18
CA ILE A 89 1.67 21.65 5.20
C ILE A 89 0.27 21.87 4.61
N VAL A 90 0.05 23.02 3.95
CA VAL A 90 -1.25 23.33 3.32
C VAL A 90 -1.61 22.25 2.29
N PHE A 91 -0.64 21.83 1.48
CA PHE A 91 -0.84 20.78 0.48
C PHE A 91 -1.17 19.42 1.11
N GLY A 92 -0.42 18.99 2.14
CA GLY A 92 -0.67 17.75 2.86
C GLY A 92 -2.05 17.71 3.52
N ILE A 93 -2.44 18.78 4.22
CA ILE A 93 -3.78 18.91 4.82
C ILE A 93 -4.86 18.85 3.74
N SER A 94 -4.67 19.56 2.62
CA SER A 94 -5.64 19.56 1.51
C SER A 94 -5.82 18.16 0.93
N LEU A 95 -4.73 17.41 0.75
CA LEU A 95 -4.79 16.03 0.25
C LEU A 95 -5.54 15.10 1.22
N LEU A 96 -5.24 15.17 2.52
CA LEU A 96 -5.96 14.38 3.53
C LEU A 96 -7.45 14.74 3.57
N ALA A 97 -7.78 16.04 3.51
CA ALA A 97 -9.16 16.51 3.48
C ALA A 97 -9.93 16.02 2.25
N VAL A 98 -9.33 16.14 1.06
CA VAL A 98 -9.88 15.55 -0.18
C VAL A 98 -10.08 14.04 -0.02
N GLY A 99 -9.12 13.36 0.62
CA GLY A 99 -9.19 11.95 0.95
C GLY A 99 -10.48 11.59 1.71
N VAL A 100 -10.71 12.26 2.84
CA VAL A 100 -11.87 12.01 3.71
C VAL A 100 -13.19 12.45 3.06
N ILE A 101 -13.21 13.60 2.38
CA ILE A 101 -14.41 14.10 1.69
C ILE A 101 -14.82 13.14 0.55
N ALA A 102 -13.86 12.62 -0.22
CA ALA A 102 -14.16 11.66 -1.27
C ALA A 102 -14.74 10.35 -0.71
N ALA A 103 -14.25 9.87 0.45
CA ALA A 103 -14.83 8.72 1.13
C ALA A 103 -16.25 9.01 1.66
N TRP A 104 -16.52 10.23 2.14
CA TRP A 104 -17.85 10.65 2.62
C TRP A 104 -18.93 10.55 1.54
N ILE A 105 -18.57 10.80 0.27
CA ILE A 105 -19.49 10.67 -0.87
C ILE A 105 -20.00 9.22 -1.02
N ASN A 106 -19.23 8.22 -0.57
CA ASN A 106 -19.71 6.84 -0.48
C ASN A 106 -20.62 6.65 0.71
N SER A 107 -20.09 6.91 1.92
CA SER A 107 -20.85 6.80 3.16
C SER A 107 -20.11 7.41 4.36
N PRO A 108 -20.83 7.72 5.47
CA PRO A 108 -20.20 8.13 6.73
C PRO A 108 -19.22 7.08 7.28
N LEU A 109 -19.50 5.79 7.09
CA LEU A 109 -18.61 4.70 7.50
C LEU A 109 -17.28 4.77 6.73
N SER A 110 -17.35 4.95 5.40
CA SER A 110 -16.18 5.10 4.54
C SER A 110 -15.32 6.29 4.98
N ALA A 111 -15.95 7.43 5.30
CA ALA A 111 -15.24 8.59 5.84
C ALA A 111 -14.57 8.32 7.20
N GLY A 112 -15.25 7.59 8.09
CA GLY A 112 -14.68 7.18 9.37
C GLY A 112 -13.43 6.31 9.20
N ILE A 113 -13.46 5.35 8.27
CA ILE A 113 -12.31 4.50 7.93
C ILE A 113 -11.18 5.37 7.34
N ALA A 114 -11.48 6.25 6.38
CA ALA A 114 -10.51 7.16 5.79
C ALA A 114 -9.83 8.07 6.83
N LEU A 115 -10.60 8.60 7.79
CA LEU A 115 -10.08 9.41 8.88
C LEU A 115 -9.16 8.59 9.80
N LEU A 116 -9.54 7.36 10.15
CA LEU A 116 -8.68 6.46 10.94
C LEU A 116 -7.37 6.15 10.20
N VAL A 117 -7.42 5.90 8.89
CA VAL A 117 -6.22 5.70 8.06
C VAL A 117 -5.34 6.95 8.05
N ALA A 118 -5.93 8.15 7.91
CA ALA A 118 -5.18 9.41 7.98
C ALA A 118 -4.47 9.59 9.34
N ILE A 119 -5.19 9.35 10.45
CA ILE A 119 -4.63 9.42 11.81
C ILE A 119 -3.50 8.41 11.98
N CYS A 120 -3.70 7.18 11.51
CA CYS A 120 -2.72 6.09 11.56
C CYS A 120 -1.43 6.44 10.80
N ALA A 121 -1.57 7.05 9.61
CA ALA A 121 -0.44 7.54 8.82
C ALA A 121 0.33 8.66 9.54
N LEU A 122 -0.37 9.70 10.03
CA LEU A 122 0.26 10.79 10.77
C LEU A 122 0.94 10.30 12.07
N PHE A 123 0.32 9.33 12.75
CA PHE A 123 0.89 8.70 13.93
C PHE A 123 2.15 7.90 13.59
N TYR A 124 2.16 7.20 12.45
CA TYR A 124 3.35 6.51 11.94
C TYR A 124 4.48 7.49 11.68
N ASP A 125 4.20 8.56 10.93
CA ASP A 125 5.20 9.50 10.47
C ASP A 125 5.84 10.28 11.62
N LYS A 126 5.08 10.58 12.68
CA LYS A 126 5.56 11.33 13.84
C LYS A 126 6.24 10.45 14.89
N ILE A 127 5.69 9.26 15.18
CA ILE A 127 6.09 8.46 16.35
C ILE A 127 6.34 7.00 15.96
N GLY A 128 5.38 6.38 15.25
CA GLY A 128 5.37 4.93 15.03
C GLY A 128 6.62 4.41 14.33
N LYS A 129 7.18 5.14 13.36
CA LYS A 129 8.36 4.71 12.60
C LYS A 129 9.62 4.51 13.47
N HIS A 130 9.72 5.16 14.63
CA HIS A 130 10.84 5.03 15.54
C HIS A 130 10.80 3.75 16.40
N HIS A 131 9.63 3.09 16.51
CA HIS A 131 9.49 1.86 17.28
C HIS A 131 9.76 0.61 16.42
N THR A 132 10.62 -0.29 16.90
CA THR A 132 11.05 -1.50 16.17
C THR A 132 9.93 -2.47 15.83
N PHE A 133 9.03 -2.70 16.78
CA PHE A 133 7.93 -3.64 16.63
C PHE A 133 6.62 -2.97 16.16
N PHE A 134 6.26 -1.84 16.78
CA PHE A 134 5.00 -1.16 16.49
C PHE A 134 4.98 -0.39 15.16
N GLY A 135 6.14 0.08 14.69
CA GLY A 135 6.22 0.78 13.40
C GLY A 135 5.74 -0.06 12.22
N PRO A 136 6.26 -1.28 12.03
CA PRO A 136 5.79 -2.20 10.99
C PRO A 136 4.28 -2.50 11.07
N ILE A 137 3.76 -2.71 12.27
CA ILE A 137 2.32 -2.97 12.48
C ILE A 137 1.50 -1.75 12.09
N ASN A 138 1.92 -0.55 12.51
CA ASN A 138 1.22 0.70 12.20
C ASN A 138 1.19 0.99 10.69
N MET A 139 2.31 0.78 9.99
CA MET A 139 2.34 0.88 8.53
C MET A 139 1.43 -0.17 7.88
N GLY A 140 1.38 -1.38 8.45
CA GLY A 140 0.43 -2.42 8.06
C GLY A 140 -1.02 -2.00 8.24
N LEU A 141 -1.36 -1.38 9.37
CA LEU A 141 -2.71 -0.86 9.66
C LEU A 141 -3.16 0.18 8.65
N CYS A 142 -2.27 1.07 8.19
CA CYS A 142 -2.58 2.01 7.11
C CYS A 142 -3.05 1.29 5.84
N ARG A 143 -2.39 0.18 5.49
CA ARG A 143 -2.68 -0.61 4.28
C ARG A 143 -3.88 -1.54 4.44
N GLY A 144 -4.02 -2.19 5.59
CA GLY A 144 -5.21 -2.96 5.94
C GLY A 144 -6.46 -2.09 6.00
N GLY A 145 -6.36 -0.90 6.60
CA GLY A 145 -7.44 0.09 6.62
C GLY A 145 -7.80 0.59 5.22
N ASN A 146 -6.82 0.75 4.33
CA ASN A 146 -7.07 1.10 2.94
C ASN A 146 -7.79 -0.02 2.16
N LEU A 147 -7.49 -1.30 2.45
CA LEU A 147 -8.27 -2.43 1.92
C LEU A 147 -9.72 -2.40 2.44
N ILE A 148 -9.92 -2.16 3.74
CA ILE A 148 -11.25 -2.03 4.35
C ILE A 148 -12.02 -0.84 3.75
N LEU A 149 -11.35 0.27 3.45
CA LEU A 149 -11.94 1.41 2.74
C LEU A 149 -12.41 1.02 1.33
N GLY A 150 -11.74 0.08 0.66
CA GLY A 150 -12.25 -0.50 -0.59
C GLY A 150 -13.49 -1.36 -0.38
N MET A 151 -13.48 -2.20 0.67
CA MET A 151 -14.63 -3.05 1.03
C MET A 151 -15.86 -2.22 1.42
N SER A 152 -15.68 -1.02 1.99
CA SER A 152 -16.77 -0.16 2.47
C SER A 152 -17.70 0.35 1.38
N ILE A 153 -17.37 0.11 0.10
CA ILE A 153 -18.31 0.30 -1.02
C ILE A 153 -19.61 -0.49 -0.83
N ILE A 154 -19.53 -1.63 -0.13
CA ILE A 154 -20.66 -2.42 0.38
C ILE A 154 -20.42 -2.63 1.88
N GLU A 155 -21.07 -1.84 2.72
CA GLU A 155 -20.80 -1.82 4.17
C GLU A 155 -20.94 -3.20 4.85
N ASN A 156 -21.90 -4.00 4.38
CA ASN A 156 -22.14 -5.36 4.89
C ASN A 156 -20.99 -6.34 4.59
N ALA A 157 -20.09 -6.02 3.66
CA ALA A 157 -18.91 -6.84 3.39
C ALA A 157 -17.86 -6.75 4.50
N ILE A 158 -17.85 -5.68 5.30
CA ILE A 158 -16.82 -5.48 6.34
C ILE A 158 -16.97 -6.50 7.47
N PRO A 159 -18.15 -6.75 8.05
CA PRO A 159 -18.31 -7.80 9.06
C PRO A 159 -17.97 -9.20 8.54
N GLU A 160 -18.26 -9.50 7.27
CA GLU A 160 -18.02 -10.83 6.68
C GLU A 160 -16.55 -11.07 6.32
N TRP A 161 -15.92 -10.10 5.67
CA TRP A 161 -14.60 -10.27 5.05
C TRP A 161 -13.51 -9.34 5.60
N GLY A 162 -13.84 -8.43 6.52
CA GLY A 162 -12.91 -7.45 7.07
C GLY A 162 -11.67 -8.05 7.72
N LEU A 163 -11.74 -9.29 8.24
CA LEU A 163 -10.59 -10.01 8.80
C LEU A 163 -9.50 -10.32 7.76
N ILE A 164 -9.83 -10.34 6.46
CA ILE A 164 -8.83 -10.48 5.37
C ILE A 164 -7.79 -9.34 5.44
N SER A 165 -8.15 -8.17 5.99
CA SER A 165 -7.22 -7.04 6.17
C SER A 165 -6.01 -7.34 7.06
N ILE A 166 -6.05 -8.39 7.89
CA ILE A 166 -4.87 -8.86 8.64
C ILE A 166 -3.74 -9.27 7.70
N LEU A 167 -4.07 -9.77 6.50
CA LEU A 167 -3.08 -10.27 5.54
C LEU A 167 -2.21 -9.16 4.94
N PRO A 168 -2.75 -8.05 4.38
CA PRO A 168 -1.91 -6.91 4.00
C PRO A 168 -1.23 -6.24 5.21
N ILE A 169 -1.81 -6.28 6.42
CA ILE A 169 -1.12 -5.82 7.64
C ILE A 169 0.16 -6.63 7.86
N CYS A 170 0.07 -7.97 7.87
CA CYS A 170 1.22 -8.86 8.02
C CYS A 170 2.23 -8.69 6.88
N TYR A 171 1.75 -8.57 5.64
CA TYR A 171 2.59 -8.39 4.47
C TYR A 171 3.42 -7.11 4.54
N ILE A 172 2.79 -5.99 4.89
CA ILE A 172 3.46 -4.70 5.00
C ILE A 172 4.36 -4.65 6.22
N ALA A 173 3.93 -5.23 7.35
CA ALA A 173 4.79 -5.36 8.51
C ALA A 173 6.08 -6.12 8.15
N ALA A 174 6.00 -7.20 7.36
CA ALA A 174 7.17 -7.90 6.84
C ALA A 174 8.10 -6.97 6.03
N ILE A 175 7.56 -6.21 5.07
CA ILE A 175 8.34 -5.28 4.26
C ILE A 175 9.00 -4.19 5.13
N THR A 176 8.25 -3.59 6.05
CA THR A 176 8.73 -2.51 6.93
C THR A 176 9.76 -3.01 7.95
N MET A 177 9.70 -4.29 8.35
CA MET A 177 10.78 -4.90 9.15
C MET A 177 12.05 -5.08 8.32
N ILE A 178 11.94 -5.55 7.08
CA ILE A 178 13.08 -5.74 6.17
C ILE A 178 13.76 -4.40 5.84
N SER A 179 12.99 -3.33 5.61
CA SER A 179 13.50 -2.03 5.15
C SER A 179 14.46 -1.34 6.13
N ARG A 180 14.48 -1.76 7.39
CA ARG A 180 15.45 -1.27 8.38
C ARG A 180 16.88 -1.70 8.07
N GLY A 181 17.06 -2.79 7.33
CA GLY A 181 18.36 -3.29 6.93
C GLY A 181 18.95 -2.65 5.67
N GLU A 182 18.33 -1.59 5.12
CA GLU A 182 18.77 -0.99 3.86
C GLU A 182 20.15 -0.32 3.94
N VAL A 183 20.50 0.27 5.08
CA VAL A 183 21.77 0.99 5.26
C VAL A 183 22.88 0.05 5.74
N HIS A 184 22.63 -0.72 6.80
CA HIS A 184 23.67 -1.53 7.46
C HIS A 184 23.60 -3.03 7.14
N GLY A 185 22.68 -3.46 6.27
CA GLY A 185 22.38 -4.88 6.05
C GLY A 185 21.31 -5.42 7.00
N GLY A 186 20.77 -6.59 6.66
CA GLY A 186 19.63 -7.20 7.37
C GLY A 186 20.00 -8.39 8.23
N ASN A 187 19.09 -8.79 9.12
CA ASN A 187 19.19 -10.03 9.89
C ASN A 187 18.49 -11.18 9.14
N LYS A 188 19.16 -12.33 8.99
CA LYS A 188 18.56 -13.52 8.36
C LYS A 188 17.27 -13.98 9.04
N ASN A 189 17.17 -13.89 10.37
CA ASN A 189 15.96 -14.25 11.10
C ASN A 189 14.77 -13.36 10.72
N THR A 190 15.00 -12.06 10.53
CA THR A 190 13.97 -11.12 10.04
C THR A 190 13.53 -11.48 8.62
N LEU A 191 14.47 -11.86 7.75
CA LEU A 191 14.17 -12.26 6.37
C LEU A 191 13.38 -13.58 6.31
N TYR A 192 13.74 -14.58 7.13
CA TYR A 192 12.97 -15.82 7.24
C TYR A 192 11.58 -15.60 7.83
N PHE A 193 11.47 -14.73 8.83
CA PHE A 193 10.16 -14.37 9.40
C PHE A 193 9.27 -13.66 8.36
N ALA A 194 9.84 -12.75 7.57
CA ALA A 194 9.13 -12.14 6.46
C ALA A 194 8.71 -13.17 5.38
N ALA A 195 9.58 -14.12 5.05
CA ALA A 195 9.24 -15.22 4.14
C ALA A 195 8.04 -16.03 4.64
N PHE A 196 8.01 -16.34 5.95
CA PHE A 196 6.88 -17.01 6.59
C PHE A 196 5.58 -16.21 6.47
N LEU A 197 5.62 -14.89 6.71
CA LEU A 197 4.44 -14.04 6.55
C LEU A 197 3.97 -13.98 5.09
N TYR A 198 4.87 -13.91 4.11
CA TYR A 198 4.52 -13.96 2.69
C TYR A 198 3.88 -15.28 2.26
N ILE A 199 4.41 -16.41 2.71
CA ILE A 199 3.82 -17.74 2.48
C ILE A 199 2.44 -17.83 3.13
N SER A 200 2.28 -17.28 4.34
CA SER A 200 0.98 -17.28 5.04
C SER A 200 -0.08 -16.53 4.24
N VAL A 201 0.25 -15.33 3.74
CA VAL A 201 -0.65 -14.53 2.89
C VAL A 201 -1.03 -15.30 1.61
N SER A 202 -0.05 -15.87 0.91
CA SER A 202 -0.26 -16.63 -0.32
C SER A 202 -1.11 -17.88 -0.09
N SER A 203 -0.87 -18.58 1.02
CA SER A 203 -1.63 -19.78 1.41
C SER A 203 -3.08 -19.44 1.75
N CYS A 204 -3.31 -18.34 2.47
CA CYS A 204 -4.67 -17.85 2.74
C CYS A 204 -5.41 -17.47 1.45
N GLN A 205 -4.75 -16.82 0.49
CA GLN A 205 -5.34 -16.50 -0.81
C GLN A 205 -5.81 -17.76 -1.55
N LEU A 206 -4.94 -18.77 -1.63
CA LEU A 206 -5.29 -20.05 -2.26
C LEU A 206 -6.40 -20.78 -1.51
N TYR A 207 -6.37 -20.78 -0.17
CA TYR A 207 -7.40 -21.40 0.65
C TYR A 207 -8.77 -20.75 0.45
N VAL A 208 -8.86 -19.42 0.52
CA VAL A 208 -10.11 -18.69 0.27
C VAL A 208 -10.58 -18.91 -1.16
N SER A 209 -9.66 -18.89 -2.13
CA SER A 209 -9.98 -19.18 -3.53
C SER A 209 -10.54 -20.59 -3.74
N PHE A 210 -10.01 -21.58 -3.03
CA PHE A 210 -10.50 -22.94 -3.05
C PHE A 210 -11.93 -23.03 -2.49
N ILE A 211 -12.20 -22.38 -1.34
CA ILE A 211 -13.54 -22.33 -0.76
C ILE A 211 -14.55 -21.69 -1.72
N LEU A 212 -14.15 -20.62 -2.40
CA LEU A 212 -14.99 -19.90 -3.35
C LEU A 212 -15.04 -20.53 -4.76
N GLY A 213 -14.34 -21.65 -5.00
CA GLY A 213 -14.34 -22.36 -6.28
C GLY A 213 -13.53 -21.71 -7.40
N ASN A 214 -12.72 -20.68 -7.11
CA ASN A 214 -12.01 -19.85 -8.09
C ASN A 214 -10.50 -20.13 -8.18
N ILE A 215 -10.05 -21.28 -7.66
CA ILE A 215 -8.62 -21.62 -7.50
C ILE A 215 -7.82 -21.54 -8.81
N LEU A 216 -8.42 -21.92 -9.93
CA LEU A 216 -7.76 -21.91 -11.25
C LEU A 216 -7.38 -20.49 -11.67
N PHE A 217 -8.17 -19.48 -11.28
CA PHE A 217 -7.85 -18.08 -11.56
C PHE A 217 -6.76 -17.58 -10.61
N ALA A 218 -6.85 -17.88 -9.32
CA ALA A 218 -5.92 -17.36 -8.31
C ALA A 218 -4.51 -17.92 -8.43
N VAL A 219 -4.34 -19.20 -8.78
CA VAL A 219 -3.03 -19.88 -8.81
C VAL A 219 -2.02 -19.14 -9.69
N ALA A 220 -2.44 -18.63 -10.86
CA ALA A 220 -1.53 -17.91 -11.75
C ALA A 220 -1.00 -16.60 -11.13
N PHE A 221 -1.87 -15.80 -10.50
CA PHE A 221 -1.47 -14.53 -9.86
C PHE A 221 -0.68 -14.77 -8.58
N VAL A 222 -1.06 -15.76 -7.77
CA VAL A 222 -0.31 -16.13 -6.56
C VAL A 222 1.07 -16.66 -6.93
N ALA A 223 1.19 -17.51 -7.95
CA ALA A 223 2.49 -17.99 -8.43
C ALA A 223 3.38 -16.84 -8.93
N LEU A 224 2.80 -15.90 -9.69
CA LEU A 224 3.50 -14.69 -10.12
C LEU A 224 3.95 -13.84 -8.92
N HIS A 225 3.08 -13.65 -7.93
CA HIS A 225 3.38 -12.90 -6.71
C HIS A 225 4.54 -13.54 -5.95
N ILE A 226 4.47 -14.84 -5.69
CA ILE A 226 5.52 -15.63 -5.04
C ILE A 226 6.84 -15.49 -5.80
N TYR A 227 6.84 -15.66 -7.13
CA TYR A 227 8.06 -15.54 -7.92
C TYR A 227 8.71 -14.15 -7.78
N LEU A 228 7.91 -13.09 -7.85
CA LEU A 228 8.41 -11.71 -7.79
C LEU A 228 8.96 -11.34 -6.40
N ILE A 229 8.35 -11.83 -5.32
CA ILE A 229 8.80 -11.53 -3.94
C ILE A 229 9.96 -12.43 -3.51
N PHE A 230 9.91 -13.73 -3.80
CA PHE A 230 10.90 -14.68 -3.29
C PHE A 230 12.24 -14.58 -4.01
N LYS A 231 12.26 -14.28 -5.32
CA LYS A 231 13.51 -14.16 -6.07
C LYS A 231 14.52 -13.18 -5.43
N PRO A 232 14.15 -11.91 -5.13
CA PRO A 232 15.06 -11.00 -4.44
C PRO A 232 15.19 -11.30 -2.94
N LEU A 233 14.15 -11.82 -2.29
CA LEU A 233 14.21 -12.19 -0.87
C LEU A 233 15.24 -13.30 -0.61
N LEU A 234 15.28 -14.34 -1.43
CA LEU A 234 16.27 -15.41 -1.35
C LEU A 234 17.69 -14.88 -1.57
N GLY A 235 17.85 -13.92 -2.50
CA GLY A 235 19.11 -13.20 -2.68
C GLY A 235 19.56 -12.47 -1.41
N ALA A 236 18.63 -11.80 -0.72
CA ALA A 236 18.89 -11.16 0.57
C ALA A 236 19.16 -12.17 1.70
N ILE A 237 18.47 -13.32 1.75
CA ILE A 237 18.69 -14.37 2.75
C ILE A 237 20.10 -14.97 2.62
N ASN A 238 20.52 -15.21 1.37
CA ASN A 238 21.83 -15.76 1.08
C ASN A 238 22.94 -14.75 1.43
N ASN A 239 22.75 -13.47 1.09
CA ASN A 239 23.71 -12.41 1.36
C ASN A 239 22.99 -11.12 1.81
N PRO A 240 22.83 -10.89 3.14
CA PRO A 240 21.97 -9.84 3.69
C PRO A 240 22.65 -8.47 3.76
N ILE A 241 23.24 -8.04 2.65
CA ILE A 241 23.82 -6.69 2.49
C ILE A 241 22.76 -5.67 2.06
N GLY A 242 22.96 -4.40 2.41
CA GLY A 242 22.05 -3.29 2.11
C GLY A 242 21.48 -3.30 0.67
N PRO A 243 22.30 -3.43 -0.39
CA PRO A 243 21.81 -3.48 -1.77
C PRO A 243 20.81 -4.61 -2.06
N ASN A 244 20.97 -5.77 -1.44
CA ASN A 244 20.03 -6.89 -1.61
C ASN A 244 18.76 -6.67 -0.80
N ILE A 245 18.87 -6.05 0.38
CA ILE A 245 17.72 -5.63 1.18
C ILE A 245 16.86 -4.62 0.40
N VAL A 246 17.48 -3.59 -0.18
CA VAL A 246 16.78 -2.59 -1.01
C VAL A 246 16.05 -3.26 -2.20
N LYS A 247 16.66 -4.25 -2.84
CA LYS A 247 16.01 -5.02 -3.92
C LYS A 247 14.80 -5.81 -3.40
N ALA A 248 14.92 -6.46 -2.24
CA ALA A 248 13.83 -7.20 -1.62
C ALA A 248 12.66 -6.29 -1.21
N VAL A 249 12.95 -5.12 -0.62
CA VAL A 249 11.94 -4.12 -0.25
C VAL A 249 11.22 -3.57 -1.49
N LYS A 250 11.97 -3.13 -2.52
CA LYS A 250 11.38 -2.63 -3.77
C LYS A 250 10.49 -3.67 -4.44
N ALA A 251 10.92 -4.92 -4.47
CA ALA A 251 10.11 -6.01 -4.98
C ALA A 251 8.87 -6.25 -4.12
N GLY A 252 8.98 -6.27 -2.80
CA GLY A 252 7.84 -6.39 -1.88
C GLY A 252 6.79 -5.30 -2.09
N VAL A 253 7.22 -4.04 -2.23
CA VAL A 253 6.32 -2.89 -2.46
C VAL A 253 5.63 -2.98 -3.82
N LEU A 254 6.37 -3.25 -4.91
CA LEU A 254 5.79 -3.30 -6.26
C LEU A 254 4.87 -4.50 -6.46
N SER A 255 5.25 -5.64 -5.91
CA SER A 255 4.50 -6.90 -5.99
C SER A 255 3.21 -6.87 -5.16
N LEU A 256 3.01 -5.86 -4.33
CA LEU A 256 1.74 -5.63 -3.66
C LEU A 256 0.59 -5.46 -4.66
N ILE A 257 0.84 -4.83 -5.81
CA ILE A 257 -0.16 -4.75 -6.90
C ILE A 257 -0.54 -6.16 -7.38
N VAL A 258 0.42 -7.08 -7.44
CA VAL A 258 0.20 -8.48 -7.87
C VAL A 258 -0.54 -9.25 -6.78
N MET A 259 -0.21 -9.04 -5.50
CA MET A 259 -0.96 -9.58 -4.36
C MET A 259 -2.42 -9.14 -4.41
N ASN A 260 -2.67 -7.86 -4.69
CA ASN A 260 -4.03 -7.32 -4.80
C ASN A 260 -4.75 -7.87 -6.04
N ALA A 261 -4.08 -8.00 -7.18
CA ALA A 261 -4.63 -8.68 -8.36
C ALA A 261 -4.99 -10.15 -8.05
N ALA A 262 -4.19 -10.85 -7.23
CA ALA A 262 -4.50 -12.18 -6.76
C ALA A 262 -5.78 -12.20 -5.91
N TRP A 263 -5.96 -11.28 -4.96
CA TRP A 263 -7.23 -11.14 -4.23
C TRP A 263 -8.41 -10.82 -5.16
N VAL A 264 -8.22 -10.00 -6.18
CA VAL A 264 -9.28 -9.73 -7.15
C VAL A 264 -9.64 -11.00 -7.92
N SER A 265 -8.66 -11.81 -8.31
CA SER A 265 -8.92 -13.08 -9.02
C SER A 265 -9.65 -14.11 -8.17
N VAL A 266 -9.55 -14.04 -6.83
CA VAL A 266 -10.32 -14.88 -5.89
C VAL A 266 -11.83 -14.64 -6.04
N SER A 267 -12.26 -13.46 -6.50
CA SER A 267 -13.69 -13.17 -6.80
C SER A 267 -14.20 -13.88 -8.06
N GLY A 268 -13.31 -14.49 -8.85
CA GLY A 268 -13.64 -15.08 -10.15
C GLY A 268 -13.60 -14.06 -11.31
N ASN A 269 -13.45 -12.76 -11.02
CA ASN A 269 -13.38 -11.73 -12.05
C ASN A 269 -11.96 -11.55 -12.62
N ILE A 270 -11.62 -12.37 -13.61
CA ILE A 270 -10.29 -12.35 -14.26
C ILE A 270 -9.99 -11.03 -14.97
N ILE A 271 -10.99 -10.40 -15.58
CA ILE A 271 -10.82 -9.13 -16.31
C ILE A 271 -10.42 -8.04 -15.32
N PHE A 272 -11.09 -7.99 -14.16
CA PHE A 272 -10.75 -7.04 -13.12
C PHE A 272 -9.35 -7.33 -12.52
N ALA A 273 -8.99 -8.59 -12.32
CA ALA A 273 -7.66 -8.96 -11.84
C ALA A 273 -6.55 -8.53 -12.80
N LEU A 274 -6.77 -8.71 -14.11
CA LEU A 274 -5.85 -8.24 -15.15
C LEU A 274 -5.77 -6.71 -15.19
N ALA A 275 -6.90 -6.00 -15.03
CA ALA A 275 -6.91 -4.54 -14.94
C ALA A 275 -6.09 -4.03 -13.74
N VAL A 276 -6.19 -4.67 -12.58
CA VAL A 276 -5.35 -4.35 -11.41
C VAL A 276 -3.89 -4.69 -11.68
N LEU A 277 -3.59 -5.83 -12.32
CA LEU A 277 -2.21 -6.19 -12.68
C LEU A 277 -1.57 -5.17 -13.64
N CYS A 278 -2.34 -4.57 -14.55
CA CYS A 278 -1.87 -3.51 -15.44
C CYS A 278 -1.42 -2.23 -14.71
N LEU A 279 -1.73 -2.06 -13.42
CA LEU A 279 -1.16 -0.99 -12.60
C LEU A 279 0.34 -1.18 -12.34
N LEU A 280 0.86 -2.41 -12.41
CA LEU A 280 2.26 -2.73 -12.17
C LEU A 280 3.22 -2.02 -13.16
N PRO A 281 3.07 -2.15 -14.50
CA PRO A 281 3.93 -1.43 -15.43
C PRO A 281 3.80 0.10 -15.30
N ILE A 282 2.62 0.61 -14.92
CA ILE A 282 2.40 2.04 -14.66
C ILE A 282 3.22 2.48 -13.45
N SER A 283 3.13 1.75 -12.34
CA SER A 283 3.90 2.03 -11.11
C SER A 283 5.42 1.96 -11.39
N ILE A 284 5.89 0.96 -12.13
CA ILE A 284 7.31 0.83 -12.52
C ILE A 284 7.77 2.01 -13.39
N ARG A 285 6.93 2.48 -14.33
CA ARG A 285 7.27 3.64 -15.17
C ARG A 285 7.32 4.92 -14.36
N LEU A 286 6.36 5.14 -13.47
CA LEU A 286 6.34 6.29 -12.56
C LEU A 286 7.54 6.27 -11.60
N ALA A 287 7.94 5.10 -11.13
CA ALA A 287 9.12 4.91 -10.28
C ALA A 287 10.44 5.32 -10.93
N LYS A 288 10.50 5.30 -12.27
CA LYS A 288 11.66 5.79 -13.04
C LYS A 288 11.63 7.32 -13.22
N LEU A 289 10.44 7.93 -13.18
CA LEU A 289 10.24 9.36 -13.40
C LEU A 289 10.31 10.18 -12.10
N PHE A 290 9.90 9.56 -10.98
CA PHE A 290 9.85 10.15 -9.65
C PHE A 290 10.56 9.18 -8.69
N ALA A 291 11.62 9.63 -8.01
CA ALA A 291 12.38 8.79 -7.09
C ALA A 291 11.44 8.14 -6.04
N VAL A 292 11.58 6.83 -5.84
CA VAL A 292 10.66 6.01 -5.01
C VAL A 292 11.02 6.05 -3.52
N THR A 293 12.21 6.51 -3.17
CA THR A 293 12.78 6.54 -1.81
C THR A 293 13.79 7.65 -1.68
#